data_AF-A0A0F9D112-F1
#
_entry.id   AF-A0A0F9D112-F1
#
_cell.length_a   1.000
_cell.length_b   1.000
_cell.length_c   1.000
_cell.angle_alpha   90.00
_cell.angle_beta   90.00
_cell.angle_gamma   90.00
#
_symmetry.space_group_name_H-M   'P 1'
#
loop_
_entity.id
_entity.type
_entity.pdbx_description
1 polymer ?
#
loop_
_entity_poly.entity_id
_entity_poly.type
_entity_poly.pdbx_seq_one_letter_code
_entity_poly.pdbx_strand_id
1 'polypeptide(L)'
;MEAAQKKTTKKELTEKVIAHWERMIEWAKKQPSNNNASILEMEDSINESWRGAYCNYCIKYHSSQSENCTKCPIMLKYNKKCEDIGWAKAAFSKNWKQWIVNAGSFLEKLKQLRN
;
A
#
# COMPACT_ATOMS: atom_id res chain seq x y z
N MET A 1 9.85 -27.63 -20.07
CA MET A 1 10.54 -26.34 -19.82
C MET A 1 10.00 -25.79 -18.52
N GLU A 2 10.65 -26.10 -17.40
CA GLU A 2 10.26 -25.57 -16.09
C GLU A 2 10.74 -24.11 -16.01
N ALA A 3 9.79 -23.17 -16.04
CA ALA A 3 10.09 -21.79 -15.73
C ALA A 3 10.49 -21.71 -14.24
N ALA A 4 11.77 -21.51 -13.97
CA ALA A 4 12.27 -21.25 -12.62
C ALA A 4 11.55 -20.01 -12.05
N GLN A 5 10.58 -20.24 -11.15
CA GLN A 5 9.93 -19.17 -10.41
C GLN A 5 10.98 -18.50 -9.52
N LYS A 6 11.52 -17.35 -9.97
CA LYS A 6 12.33 -16.48 -9.11
C LYS A 6 11.51 -16.14 -7.88
N LYS A 7 11.91 -16.66 -6.71
CA LYS A 7 11.31 -16.30 -5.43
C LYS A 7 11.55 -14.80 -5.20
N THR A 8 10.49 -13.98 -5.33
CA THR A 8 10.56 -12.56 -4.96
C THR A 8 11.02 -12.43 -3.52
N THR A 9 12.14 -11.75 -3.32
CA THR A 9 12.73 -11.52 -1.99
C THR A 9 11.88 -10.54 -1.19
N LYS A 10 12.04 -10.54 0.14
CA LYS A 10 11.41 -9.54 1.03
C LYS A 10 11.74 -8.11 0.57
N LYS A 11 12.99 -7.86 0.21
CA LYS A 11 13.46 -6.54 -0.26
C LYS A 11 12.73 -6.10 -1.54
N GLU A 12 12.63 -6.97 -2.53
CA GLU A 12 11.90 -6.67 -3.77
C GLU A 12 10.41 -6.44 -3.52
N LEU A 13 9.79 -7.19 -2.60
CA LEU A 13 8.40 -6.94 -2.20
C LEU A 13 8.23 -5.57 -1.53
N THR A 14 9.15 -5.20 -0.63
CA THR A 14 9.15 -3.88 0.00
C THR A 14 9.20 -2.76 -1.04
N GLU A 15 10.13 -2.85 -2.00
CA GLU A 15 10.25 -1.85 -3.05
C GLU A 15 8.98 -1.76 -3.91
N LYS A 16 8.35 -2.89 -4.26
CA LYS A 16 7.08 -2.88 -4.99
C LYS A 16 5.95 -2.21 -4.22
N VAL A 17 5.85 -2.43 -2.91
CA VAL A 17 4.86 -1.77 -2.05
C VAL A 17 5.14 -0.26 -1.97
N ILE A 18 6.39 0.15 -1.78
CA ILE A 18 6.79 1.57 -1.74
C ILE A 18 6.44 2.25 -3.07
N ALA A 19 6.88 1.67 -4.20
CA ALA A 19 6.65 2.23 -5.52
C ALA A 19 5.15 2.34 -5.84
N HIS A 20 4.34 1.39 -5.38
CA HIS A 20 2.88 1.46 -5.51
C HIS A 20 2.29 2.66 -4.77
N TRP A 21 2.69 2.90 -3.51
CA TRP A 21 2.26 4.08 -2.77
C TRP A 21 2.75 5.39 -3.38
N GLU A 22 3.96 5.43 -3.91
CA GLU A 22 4.50 6.60 -4.63
C GLU A 22 3.66 6.92 -5.87
N ARG A 23 3.30 5.93 -6.70
CA ARG A 23 2.43 6.15 -7.87
C ARG A 23 1.06 6.70 -7.49
N MET A 24 0.43 6.12 -6.46
CA MET A 24 -0.88 6.60 -5.99
C MET A 24 -0.81 8.04 -5.48
N ILE A 25 0.26 8.41 -4.75
CA ILE A 25 0.48 9.79 -4.28
C ILE A 25 0.70 10.75 -5.45
N GLU A 26 1.52 10.39 -6.43
CA GLU A 26 1.76 11.23 -7.60
C GLU A 26 0.50 11.43 -8.46
N TRP A 27 -0.35 10.41 -8.57
CA TRP A 27 -1.66 10.56 -9.21
C TRP A 27 -2.61 11.45 -8.38
N ALA A 28 -2.67 11.25 -7.06
CA ALA A 28 -3.55 12.01 -6.17
C ALA A 28 -3.20 13.51 -6.15
N LYS A 29 -1.92 13.87 -6.30
CA LYS A 29 -1.46 15.27 -6.41
C LYS A 29 -2.04 16.02 -7.62
N LYS A 30 -2.51 15.31 -8.65
CA LYS A 30 -3.11 15.90 -9.86
C LYS A 30 -4.60 16.15 -9.71
N GLN A 31 -5.23 15.61 -8.65
CA GLN A 31 -6.66 15.74 -8.42
C GLN A 31 -7.00 17.06 -7.73
N PRO A 32 -8.23 17.59 -7.92
CA PRO A 32 -8.69 18.74 -7.16
C PRO A 32 -8.67 18.43 -5.66
N SER A 33 -7.90 19.23 -4.91
CA SER A 33 -7.52 18.93 -3.53
C SER A 33 -8.71 18.79 -2.56
N ASN A 34 -9.81 19.48 -2.85
CA ASN A 34 -11.04 19.46 -2.05
C ASN A 34 -12.07 18.43 -2.51
N ASN A 35 -11.86 17.77 -3.65
CA ASN A 35 -12.74 16.66 -4.07
C ASN A 35 -12.57 15.49 -3.13
N ASN A 36 -13.66 14.72 -2.99
CA ASN A 36 -13.65 13.53 -2.15
C ASN A 36 -12.59 12.54 -2.63
N ALA A 37 -11.82 11.97 -1.71
CA ALA A 37 -10.90 10.91 -2.06
C ALA A 37 -11.71 9.65 -2.42
N SER A 38 -11.62 9.24 -3.68
CA SER A 38 -12.40 8.11 -4.21
C SER A 38 -11.47 6.98 -4.61
N ILE A 39 -11.67 5.83 -3.95
CA ILE A 39 -10.92 4.62 -4.27
C ILE A 39 -11.23 4.10 -5.67
N LEU A 40 -12.50 4.24 -6.10
CA LEU A 40 -12.97 3.81 -7.42
C LEU A 40 -12.39 4.69 -8.52
N GLU A 41 -12.37 6.01 -8.30
CA GLU A 41 -11.80 6.97 -9.26
C GLU A 41 -10.31 6.70 -9.53
N MET A 42 -9.55 6.41 -8.47
CA MET A 42 -8.15 6.02 -8.60
C MET A 42 -8.00 4.68 -9.33
N GLU A 43 -8.79 3.68 -8.93
CA GLU A 43 -8.78 2.35 -9.55
C GLU A 43 -9.06 2.42 -11.05
N ASP A 44 -10.10 3.14 -11.46
CA ASP A 44 -10.45 3.32 -12.88
C ASP A 44 -9.40 4.12 -13.66
N SER A 45 -8.71 5.06 -13.00
CA SER A 45 -7.75 5.96 -13.64
C SER A 45 -6.36 5.34 -13.83
N ILE A 46 -5.88 4.55 -12.86
CA ILE A 46 -4.51 4.01 -12.86
C ILE A 46 -4.44 2.48 -12.70
N ASN A 47 -5.57 1.78 -12.74
CA ASN A 47 -5.68 0.33 -12.53
C ASN A 47 -5.03 -0.18 -11.23
N GLU A 48 -4.95 0.69 -10.23
CA GLU A 48 -4.39 0.44 -8.91
C GLU A 48 -5.12 1.28 -7.86
N SER A 49 -5.25 0.78 -6.63
CA SER A 49 -5.82 1.56 -5.52
C SER A 49 -5.24 1.14 -4.17
N TRP A 50 -5.61 1.83 -3.09
CA TRP A 50 -5.12 1.47 -1.75
C TRP A 50 -5.80 0.22 -1.14
N ARG A 51 -6.58 -0.55 -1.91
CA ARG A 51 -7.15 -1.83 -1.45
C ARG A 51 -6.04 -2.86 -1.20
N GLY A 52 -6.31 -3.78 -0.27
CA GLY A 52 -5.43 -4.93 -0.03
C GLY A 52 -5.17 -5.77 -1.30
N ALA A 53 -6.11 -5.83 -2.24
CA ALA A 53 -5.96 -6.54 -3.51
C ALA A 53 -4.80 -6.06 -4.39
N TYR A 54 -4.38 -4.78 -4.26
CA TYR A 54 -3.27 -4.20 -5.02
C TYR A 54 -1.95 -4.18 -4.20
N CYS A 55 -2.01 -4.46 -2.91
CA CYS A 55 -0.83 -4.48 -2.05
C CYS A 55 -0.04 -5.77 -2.23
N ASN A 56 1.22 -5.66 -2.70
CA ASN A 56 2.10 -6.81 -2.90
C ASN A 56 2.35 -7.64 -1.62
N TYR A 57 2.27 -7.02 -0.43
CA TYR A 57 2.29 -7.79 0.83
C TYR A 57 1.01 -8.58 1.03
N CYS A 58 -0.16 -7.98 0.85
CA CYS A 58 -1.43 -8.70 0.99
C CYS A 58 -1.53 -9.83 -0.05
N ILE A 59 -1.18 -9.59 -1.32
CA ILE A 59 -1.13 -10.63 -2.35
C ILE A 59 -0.23 -11.79 -1.92
N LYS A 60 0.94 -11.50 -1.32
CA LYS A 60 1.90 -12.52 -0.93
C LYS A 60 1.52 -13.27 0.36
N TYR A 61 0.97 -12.58 1.34
CA TYR A 61 0.80 -13.08 2.71
C TYR A 61 -0.64 -13.36 3.11
N HIS A 62 -1.65 -12.91 2.34
CA HIS A 62 -3.08 -13.14 2.60
C HIS A 62 -3.73 -14.09 1.59
N SER A 63 -3.00 -14.57 0.56
CA SER A 63 -3.58 -15.40 -0.51
C SER A 63 -3.91 -16.85 -0.12
N SER A 64 -3.57 -17.29 1.09
CA SER A 64 -3.74 -18.69 1.51
C SER A 64 -4.34 -18.82 2.91
N GLN A 65 -5.66 -18.66 3.05
CA GLN A 65 -6.50 -19.04 4.22
C GLN A 65 -6.07 -18.53 5.62
N SER A 66 -4.99 -17.77 5.75
CA SER A 66 -4.58 -17.13 6.98
C SER A 66 -4.80 -15.63 6.84
N GLU A 67 -5.91 -15.15 7.41
CA GLU A 67 -6.26 -13.73 7.54
C GLU A 67 -5.25 -12.92 8.39
N ASN A 68 -4.23 -13.60 8.89
CA ASN A 68 -3.35 -13.07 9.90
C ASN A 68 -2.13 -12.50 9.19
N CYS A 69 -1.99 -11.16 9.18
CA CYS A 69 -0.84 -10.41 8.69
C CYS A 69 0.51 -10.80 9.36
N THR A 70 0.60 -11.92 10.08
CA THR A 70 1.73 -12.34 10.93
C THR A 70 3.05 -12.44 10.18
N LYS A 71 3.01 -12.76 8.88
CA LYS A 71 4.20 -12.82 8.01
C LYS A 71 4.44 -11.52 7.23
N CYS A 72 3.55 -10.54 7.34
CA CYS A 72 3.70 -9.25 6.66
C CYS A 72 4.86 -8.45 7.29
N PRO A 73 5.78 -7.87 6.48
CA PRO A 73 6.87 -7.05 7.00
C PRO A 73 6.42 -5.89 7.90
N ILE A 74 5.23 -5.34 7.66
CA ILE A 74 4.63 -4.32 8.53
C ILE A 74 4.41 -4.87 9.94
N MET A 75 3.74 -6.03 10.05
CA MET A 75 3.47 -6.69 11.33
C MET A 75 4.76 -7.07 12.03
N LEU A 76 5.72 -7.63 11.29
CA LEU A 76 7.02 -8.04 11.85
C LEU A 76 7.85 -6.87 12.39
N LYS A 77 7.80 -5.69 11.74
CA LYS A 77 8.57 -4.52 12.17
C LYS A 77 7.88 -3.74 13.29
N TYR A 78 6.58 -3.52 13.17
CA TYR A 78 5.84 -2.60 14.04
C TYR A 78 5.01 -3.30 15.11
N ASN A 79 4.89 -4.63 15.06
CA ASN A 79 4.00 -5.43 15.89
C ASN A 79 2.55 -4.90 15.86
N LYS A 80 2.13 -4.41 14.69
CA LYS A 80 0.84 -3.74 14.45
C LYS A 80 0.38 -4.00 13.03
N LYS A 81 -0.93 -3.95 12.79
CA LYS A 81 -1.49 -4.06 11.43
C LYS A 81 -1.29 -2.76 10.64
N CYS A 82 -1.46 -2.81 9.32
CA CYS A 82 -1.25 -1.62 8.48
C CYS A 82 -2.25 -0.50 8.78
N GLU A 83 -3.48 -0.87 9.19
CA GLU A 83 -4.53 0.03 9.66
C GLU A 83 -4.01 0.94 10.78
N ASP A 84 -3.27 0.38 11.74
CA ASP A 84 -2.79 1.09 12.93
C ASP A 84 -1.56 1.98 12.67
N ILE A 85 -0.85 1.77 11.56
CA ILE A 85 0.39 2.49 11.26
C ILE A 85 0.26 3.53 10.14
N GLY A 86 -0.97 3.80 9.67
CA GLY A 86 -1.26 4.94 8.79
C GLY A 86 -2.18 4.62 7.62
N TRP A 87 -2.33 3.34 7.24
CA TRP A 87 -3.19 2.96 6.12
C TRP A 87 -4.63 3.42 6.35
N ALA A 88 -5.19 3.19 7.55
CA ALA A 88 -6.57 3.56 7.86
C ALA A 88 -6.77 5.08 7.76
N LYS A 89 -5.79 5.88 8.20
CA LYS A 89 -5.87 7.34 8.07
C LYS A 89 -5.96 7.78 6.62
N ALA A 90 -5.20 7.14 5.71
CA ALA A 90 -5.29 7.42 4.28
C ALA A 90 -6.64 6.94 3.71
N ALA A 91 -7.07 5.72 4.06
CA ALA A 91 -8.31 5.12 3.57
C ALA A 91 -9.57 5.90 3.98
N PHE A 92 -9.56 6.56 5.15
CA PHE A 92 -10.67 7.37 5.65
C PHE A 92 -10.50 8.88 5.43
N SER A 93 -9.52 9.29 4.61
CA SER A 93 -9.38 10.70 4.25
C SER A 93 -10.61 11.20 3.49
N LYS A 94 -11.11 12.37 3.87
CA LYS A 94 -12.31 12.96 3.25
C LYS A 94 -12.03 13.40 1.82
N ASN A 95 -10.88 14.01 1.59
CA ASN A 95 -10.51 14.61 0.31
C ASN A 95 -9.07 14.28 -0.08
N TRP A 96 -8.71 14.55 -1.34
CA TRP A 96 -7.38 14.26 -1.87
C TRP A 96 -6.26 15.00 -1.11
N LYS A 97 -6.49 16.23 -0.63
CA LYS A 97 -5.53 16.95 0.23
C LYS A 97 -5.16 16.15 1.48
N GLN A 98 -6.17 15.68 2.21
CA GLN A 98 -5.97 14.88 3.42
C GLN A 98 -5.39 13.51 3.09
N TRP A 99 -5.83 12.90 1.98
CA TRP A 99 -5.32 11.62 1.50
C TRP A 99 -3.82 11.68 1.25
N ILE A 100 -3.32 12.68 0.53
CA ILE A 100 -1.89 12.84 0.23
C ILE A 100 -1.05 12.95 1.52
N VAL A 101 -1.50 13.74 2.50
CA VAL A 101 -0.79 13.89 3.79
C VAL A 101 -0.71 12.56 4.55
N ASN A 102 -1.83 11.85 4.65
CA ASN A 102 -1.90 10.58 5.36
C ASN A 102 -1.15 9.46 4.63
N ALA A 103 -1.27 9.40 3.30
CA ALA A 103 -0.56 8.47 2.44
C ALA A 103 0.95 8.70 2.49
N GLY A 104 1.40 9.97 2.47
CA GLY A 104 2.81 10.33 2.66
C GLY A 104 3.35 9.86 4.02
N SER A 105 2.58 10.07 5.09
CA SER A 105 2.95 9.60 6.44
C SER A 105 3.09 8.08 6.50
N PHE A 106 2.19 7.35 5.82
CA PHE A 106 2.26 5.89 5.72
C PHE A 106 3.43 5.43 4.85
N LEU A 107 3.70 6.10 3.73
CA LEU A 107 4.84 5.84 2.85
C LEU A 107 6.17 5.96 3.60
N GLU A 108 6.33 6.96 4.46
CA GLU A 108 7.54 7.09 5.28
C GLU A 108 7.74 5.91 6.24
N LYS A 109 6.66 5.34 6.79
CA LYS A 109 6.74 4.07 7.55
C LYS A 109 7.14 2.90 6.65
N LEU A 110 6.59 2.83 5.44
CA LEU A 110 6.97 1.79 4.48
C LEU A 110 8.44 1.87 4.10
N LYS A 111 8.99 3.06 3.86
CA LYS A 111 10.41 3.26 3.54
C LYS A 111 11.35 2.77 4.64
N GLN A 112 10.92 2.81 5.90
CA GLN A 112 11.70 2.24 7.00
C GLN A 112 11.82 0.70 6.92
N LEU A 113 11.01 0.02 6.11
CA LEU A 113 11.10 -1.44 5.89
C LEU A 113 12.19 -1.83 4.87
N ARG A 114 12.92 -0.87 4.27
CA ARG A 114 14.00 -1.12 3.30
C ARG A 114 15.25 -1.78 3.93
N ASN A 115 15.35 -1.77 5.26
CA ASN A 115 16.48 -2.31 6.03
C ASN A 115 16.36 -3.81 6.28
#